data_AF-A0A1H7U983-F1
#
_entry.id   AF-A0A1H7U983-F1
#
_cell.length_a   1.000
_cell.length_b   1.000
_cell.length_c   1.000
_cell.angle_alpha   90.00
_cell.angle_beta   90.00
_cell.angle_gamma   90.00
#
_symmetry.space_group_name_H-M   'P 1'
#
loop_
_entity.id
_entity.type
_entity.pdbx_description
1 polymer ?
#
loop_
_entity_poly.entity_id
_entity_poly.type
_entity_poly.pdbx_seq_one_letter_code
_entity_poly.pdbx_strand_id
1 'polypeptide(L)'
;MTRQQAVAAVRAFLGTRYPVAPPTVVVREEWAEEFGWAWRVTMDVQEFLDTGDARHRPFSRALYVRKETGEVAWVPTALSTEQSARFLETGEWPFRPATAPAAPAPAPAAPAAAGPPDERARAWLREVHGSAVELASPRPVAEGGEAWWFALRPLPQPGHPTTPMLNASLVVPRDGSTPFHPGNGDPWGDVAALTADPRPRLRADWERRVNARGCVVAVDAGTDGVAATALPWQPVHEAPGWWERLLYRHFPGAQVAGCADWNQVLAAVGAGGPGTRGVVRVHRELGGLPATGHLLYALNDGHRVVILDGQTGGLARLDTLAVRGLTLARFHRPLAHTPSAPPGPPSAWPGVR
;
A
#
# COMPACT_ATOMS: atom_id res chain seq x y z
N MET A 1 0.71 19.37 26.11
CA MET A 1 -0.58 18.86 25.59
C MET A 1 -1.21 17.91 26.60
N THR A 2 -2.46 18.14 26.98
CA THR A 2 -3.21 17.31 27.93
C THR A 2 -3.81 16.07 27.26
N ARG A 3 -4.24 15.09 28.08
CA ARG A 3 -4.96 13.88 27.62
C ARG A 3 -6.19 14.22 26.77
N GLN A 4 -7.03 15.11 27.27
CA GLN A 4 -8.23 15.59 26.59
C GLN A 4 -7.91 16.24 25.23
N GLN A 5 -6.85 17.04 25.15
CA GLN A 5 -6.38 17.65 23.90
C GLN A 5 -5.92 16.59 22.89
N ALA A 6 -5.20 15.56 23.34
CA ALA A 6 -4.76 14.46 22.48
C ALA A 6 -5.95 13.68 21.90
N VAL A 7 -6.94 13.36 22.75
CA VAL A 7 -8.17 12.66 22.34
C VAL A 7 -8.98 13.51 21.36
N ALA A 8 -9.09 14.82 21.61
CA ALA A 8 -9.77 15.75 20.70
C ALA A 8 -9.07 15.82 19.33
N ALA A 9 -7.74 15.88 19.30
CA ALA A 9 -6.95 15.85 18.07
C ALA A 9 -7.17 14.56 17.28
N VAL A 10 -7.22 13.41 17.96
CA VAL A 10 -7.50 12.11 17.34
C VAL A 10 -8.93 12.04 16.79
N ARG A 11 -9.93 12.53 17.53
CA ARG A 11 -11.31 12.61 17.04
C ARG A 11 -11.42 13.47 15.79
N ALA A 12 -10.78 14.63 15.76
CA ALA A 12 -10.74 15.49 14.57
C ALA A 12 -10.05 14.78 13.39
N PHE A 13 -8.88 14.15 13.64
CA PHE A 13 -8.16 13.38 12.64
C PHE A 13 -8.98 12.23 12.04
N LEU A 14 -9.72 11.51 12.89
CA LEU A 14 -10.58 10.40 12.46
C LEU A 14 -11.84 10.92 11.75
N GLY A 15 -12.46 12.00 12.23
CA GLY A 15 -13.63 12.61 11.59
C GLY A 15 -13.37 13.09 10.16
N THR A 16 -12.16 13.60 9.88
CA THR A 16 -11.76 13.95 8.49
C THR A 16 -11.60 12.72 7.58
N ARG A 17 -11.29 11.54 8.14
CA ARG A 17 -11.04 10.30 7.37
C ARG A 17 -12.26 9.40 7.25
N TYR A 18 -13.19 9.50 8.20
CA TYR A 18 -14.41 8.69 8.26
C TYR A 18 -15.65 9.58 8.42
N PRO A 19 -15.98 10.42 7.41
CA PRO A 19 -16.96 11.48 7.60
C PRO A 19 -18.43 11.03 7.63
N VAL A 20 -18.84 9.90 7.03
CA VAL A 20 -20.30 9.64 6.81
C VAL A 20 -20.76 8.17 6.73
N ALA A 21 -20.03 7.15 7.21
CA ALA A 21 -20.54 5.76 7.17
C ALA A 21 -19.93 4.89 8.26
N PRO A 22 -20.60 3.78 8.68
CA PRO A 22 -19.99 2.80 9.57
C PRO A 22 -18.64 2.34 9.02
N PRO A 23 -17.68 2.08 9.91
CA PRO A 23 -17.91 1.79 11.32
C PRO A 23 -17.96 3.03 12.25
N THR A 24 -18.74 2.92 13.34
CA THR A 24 -18.87 3.98 14.35
C THR A 24 -17.63 4.00 15.24
N VAL A 25 -16.70 4.90 14.95
CA VAL A 25 -15.42 4.97 15.66
C VAL A 25 -15.61 5.52 17.09
N VAL A 26 -15.17 4.74 18.07
CA VAL A 26 -15.20 5.08 19.50
C VAL A 26 -13.79 5.38 19.97
N VAL A 27 -13.59 6.59 20.48
CA VAL A 27 -12.35 7.01 21.15
C VAL A 27 -12.70 7.50 22.55
N ARG A 28 -12.15 6.85 23.57
CA ARG A 28 -12.41 7.19 24.97
C ARG A 28 -11.16 7.75 25.64
N GLU A 29 -11.35 8.64 26.61
CA GLU A 29 -10.24 9.33 27.27
C GLU A 29 -9.41 8.38 28.14
N GLU A 30 -10.06 7.45 28.81
CA GLU A 30 -9.44 6.42 29.64
C GLU A 30 -8.58 5.43 28.83
N TRP A 31 -8.67 5.43 27.50
CA TRP A 31 -7.85 4.61 26.61
C TRP A 31 -6.61 5.35 26.08
N ALA A 32 -6.38 6.57 26.55
CA ALA A 32 -5.20 7.35 26.24
C ALA A 32 -4.11 7.14 27.30
N GLU A 33 -2.91 6.82 26.83
CA GLU A 33 -1.72 6.59 27.64
C GLU A 33 -0.66 7.62 27.31
N GLU A 34 -0.01 8.12 28.35
CA GLU A 34 1.01 9.15 28.22
C GLU A 34 2.39 8.53 28.07
N PHE A 35 3.16 9.03 27.11
CA PHE A 35 4.57 8.71 26.94
C PHE A 35 5.41 9.99 26.94
N GLY A 36 6.73 9.89 26.98
CA GLY A 36 7.65 11.03 27.01
C GLY A 36 7.29 12.16 26.02
N TRP A 37 7.29 11.87 24.72
CA TRP A 37 7.07 12.87 23.64
C TRP A 37 5.68 12.82 22.98
N ALA A 38 4.87 11.81 23.30
CA ALA A 38 3.59 11.56 22.64
C ALA A 38 2.49 11.09 23.60
N TRP A 39 1.25 11.15 23.14
CA TRP A 39 0.14 10.39 23.70
C TRP A 39 -0.16 9.22 22.79
N ARG A 40 -0.36 8.02 23.33
CA ARG A 40 -1.00 6.92 22.59
C ARG A 40 -2.49 6.98 22.86
N VAL A 41 -3.30 7.03 21.81
CA VAL A 41 -4.76 7.03 21.92
C VAL A 41 -5.27 5.80 21.20
N THR A 42 -5.94 4.93 21.95
CA THR A 42 -6.58 3.75 21.36
C THR A 42 -8.00 4.09 20.90
N MET A 43 -8.41 3.53 19.77
CA MET A 43 -9.77 3.55 19.27
C MET A 43 -10.29 2.13 19.08
N ASP A 44 -11.61 2.02 19.04
CA ASP A 44 -12.29 0.84 18.53
C ASP A 44 -13.51 1.25 17.71
N VAL A 45 -14.29 0.27 17.25
CA VAL A 45 -15.57 0.55 16.61
C VAL A 45 -16.73 0.02 17.46
N GLN A 46 -17.82 0.78 17.53
CA GLN A 46 -18.99 0.48 18.36
C GLN A 46 -19.52 -0.92 18.05
N GLU A 47 -19.51 -1.31 16.77
CA GLU A 47 -19.97 -2.62 16.31
C GLU A 47 -19.18 -3.77 16.93
N PHE A 48 -17.86 -3.62 17.11
CA PHE A 48 -17.04 -4.61 17.83
C PHE A 48 -17.32 -4.59 19.33
N LEU A 49 -17.48 -3.40 19.92
CA LEU A 49 -17.76 -3.26 21.35
C LEU A 49 -19.11 -3.87 21.74
N ASP A 50 -20.11 -3.76 20.87
CA ASP A 50 -21.45 -4.28 21.11
C ASP A 50 -21.54 -5.78 20.88
N THR A 51 -20.87 -6.29 19.84
CA THR A 51 -21.04 -7.69 19.39
C THR A 51 -19.95 -8.64 19.88
N GLY A 52 -18.78 -8.12 20.25
CA GLY A 52 -17.57 -8.92 20.50
C GLY A 52 -17.01 -9.62 19.25
N ASP A 53 -17.59 -9.43 18.07
CA ASP A 53 -17.17 -10.08 16.83
C ASP A 53 -15.86 -9.47 16.33
N ALA A 54 -14.78 -10.23 16.44
CA ALA A 54 -13.45 -9.80 16.03
C ALA A 54 -13.35 -9.37 14.55
N ARG A 55 -14.30 -9.75 13.68
CA ARG A 55 -14.36 -9.30 12.28
C ARG A 55 -14.64 -7.81 12.13
N HIS A 56 -15.31 -7.19 13.11
CA HIS A 56 -15.54 -5.75 13.13
C HIS A 56 -14.34 -4.97 13.67
N ARG A 57 -13.35 -5.66 14.26
CA ARG A 57 -12.27 -4.98 14.98
C ARG A 57 -11.34 -4.24 14.01
N PRO A 58 -10.96 -2.98 14.29
CA PRO A 58 -10.04 -2.25 13.43
C PRO A 58 -8.68 -2.93 13.36
N PHE A 59 -8.10 -2.95 12.16
CA PHE A 59 -6.78 -3.51 11.93
C PHE A 59 -5.69 -2.80 12.75
N SER A 60 -5.73 -1.47 12.79
CA SER A 60 -4.94 -0.67 13.74
C SER A 60 -5.88 0.00 14.71
N ARG A 61 -5.59 -0.13 16.00
CA ARG A 61 -6.39 0.43 17.08
C ARG A 61 -5.68 1.59 17.76
N ALA A 62 -4.42 1.85 17.46
CA ALA A 62 -3.62 2.85 18.19
C ALA A 62 -3.13 3.95 17.26
N LEU A 63 -3.39 5.19 17.68
CA LEU A 63 -2.80 6.40 17.11
C LEU A 63 -1.84 7.00 18.14
N TYR A 64 -0.91 7.81 17.68
CA TYR A 64 -0.15 8.68 18.56
C TYR A 64 -0.34 10.15 18.20
N VAL A 65 -0.25 11.00 19.21
CA VAL A 65 -0.31 12.45 19.08
C VAL A 65 0.96 13.06 19.67
N ARG A 66 1.70 13.80 18.85
CA ARG A 66 2.94 14.46 19.28
C ARG A 66 2.60 15.61 20.22
N LYS A 67 3.18 15.63 21.42
CA LYS A 67 2.88 16.66 22.43
C LYS A 67 3.29 18.07 21.99
N GLU A 68 4.35 18.17 21.19
CA GLU A 68 4.92 19.44 20.72
C GLU A 68 4.13 20.05 19.56
N THR A 69 3.74 19.21 18.59
CA THR A 69 3.16 19.69 17.33
C THR A 69 1.65 19.46 17.23
N GLY A 70 1.08 18.61 18.08
CA GLY A 70 -0.30 18.14 17.93
C GLY A 70 -0.53 17.22 16.74
N GLU A 71 0.54 16.83 16.03
CA GLU A 71 0.48 15.93 14.88
C GLU A 71 -0.06 14.55 15.29
N VAL A 72 -1.08 14.08 14.58
CA VAL A 72 -1.69 12.77 14.79
C VAL A 72 -1.25 11.81 13.68
N ALA A 73 -0.80 10.61 14.06
CA ALA A 73 -0.46 9.56 13.13
C ALA A 73 -0.77 8.17 13.71
N TRP A 74 -0.78 7.15 12.85
CA TRP A 74 -1.00 5.77 13.29
C TRP A 74 0.24 5.23 14.00
N VAL A 75 0.05 4.46 15.08
CA VAL A 75 1.15 3.65 15.63
C VAL A 75 1.53 2.62 14.56
N PRO A 76 2.83 2.45 14.25
CA PRO A 76 3.24 1.58 13.16
C PRO A 76 2.91 0.11 13.49
N THR A 77 2.09 -0.52 12.65
CA THR A 77 1.63 -1.90 12.86
C THR A 77 2.72 -2.97 12.67
N ALA A 78 3.91 -2.56 12.23
CA ALA A 78 5.07 -3.44 12.08
C ALA A 78 5.82 -3.65 13.41
N LEU A 79 5.54 -2.83 14.43
CA LEU A 79 6.20 -2.90 15.73
C LEU A 79 5.46 -3.88 16.66
N SER A 80 6.20 -4.66 17.43
CA SER A 80 5.64 -5.35 18.60
C SER A 80 5.08 -4.34 19.61
N THR A 81 4.31 -4.82 20.60
CA THR A 81 3.82 -3.96 21.70
C THR A 81 4.97 -3.26 22.42
N GLU A 82 6.05 -4.00 22.70
CA GLU A 82 7.25 -3.49 23.36
C GLU A 82 8.00 -2.47 22.49
N GLN A 83 8.17 -2.77 21.20
CA GLN A 83 8.81 -1.85 20.25
C GLN A 83 8.00 -0.57 20.04
N SER A 84 6.67 -0.68 20.02
CA SER A 84 5.77 0.48 19.94
C SER A 84 5.87 1.34 21.19
N ALA A 85 5.89 0.72 22.38
CA ALA A 85 6.07 1.43 23.64
C ALA A 85 7.42 2.16 23.66
N ARG A 86 8.50 1.49 23.27
CA ARG A 86 9.84 2.10 23.17
C ARG A 86 9.88 3.26 22.17
N PHE A 87 9.26 3.11 21.00
CA PHE A 87 9.13 4.20 20.03
C PHE A 87 8.39 5.39 20.63
N LEU A 88 7.26 5.17 21.29
CA LEU A 88 6.46 6.22 21.89
C LEU A 88 7.14 6.86 23.11
N GLU A 89 8.04 6.14 23.78
CA GLU A 89 8.81 6.67 24.89
C GLU A 89 9.99 7.53 24.42
N THR A 90 10.72 7.06 23.41
CA THR A 90 12.02 7.63 23.01
C THR A 90 11.96 8.52 21.77
N GLY A 91 10.96 8.33 20.91
CA GLY A 91 10.87 8.97 19.59
C GLY A 91 11.76 8.29 18.56
N GLU A 92 12.51 7.28 18.97
CA GLU A 92 13.43 6.55 18.13
C GLU A 92 12.72 5.38 17.46
N TRP A 93 12.87 5.30 16.14
CA TRP A 93 12.40 4.15 15.39
C TRP A 93 13.25 2.92 15.77
N PRO A 94 12.64 1.78 16.14
CA PRO A 94 13.38 0.62 16.66
C PRO A 94 14.25 -0.08 15.61
N PHE A 95 14.15 0.31 14.33
CA PHE A 95 15.03 -0.16 13.26
C PHE A 95 16.01 0.91 12.76
N ARG A 96 16.17 2.02 13.49
CA ARG A 96 17.22 2.99 13.18
C ARG A 96 18.56 2.35 13.55
N PRO A 97 19.50 2.10 12.61
CA PRO A 97 20.86 1.78 13.01
C PRO A 97 21.38 2.95 13.87
N ALA A 98 21.99 2.63 15.00
CA ALA A 98 22.53 3.65 15.89
C ALA A 98 23.59 4.47 15.15
N THR A 99 23.31 5.75 14.87
CA THR A 99 24.34 6.68 14.40
C THR A 99 24.12 8.07 14.98
N ALA A 100 25.12 8.48 15.78
CA ALA A 100 25.66 9.82 16.02
C ALA A 100 24.74 10.94 16.56
N PRO A 101 25.27 11.83 17.44
CA PRO A 101 24.49 12.89 18.06
C PRO A 101 23.94 13.90 17.04
N ALA A 102 22.71 14.34 17.29
CA ALA A 102 21.93 15.20 16.42
C ALA A 102 22.59 16.57 16.20
N ALA A 103 22.91 16.88 14.94
CA ALA A 103 23.18 18.23 14.49
C ALA A 103 21.87 19.04 14.43
N PRO A 104 21.90 20.38 14.60
CA PRO A 104 20.71 21.24 14.55
C PRO A 104 20.01 21.14 13.19
N ALA A 105 18.68 21.23 13.22
CA ALA A 105 17.82 21.14 12.04
C ALA A 105 18.22 22.18 10.98
N PRO A 106 18.47 21.79 9.71
CA PRO A 106 18.80 22.74 8.66
C PRO A 106 17.56 23.52 8.23
N ALA A 107 17.75 24.80 7.91
CA ALA A 107 16.80 25.65 7.22
C ALA A 107 16.32 25.01 5.89
N PRO A 108 15.12 25.37 5.37
CA PRO A 108 14.62 24.82 4.11
C PRO A 108 15.62 25.08 2.98
N ALA A 109 16.19 24.01 2.45
CA ALA A 109 17.17 24.08 1.38
C ALA A 109 16.49 24.54 0.08
N ALA A 110 17.13 25.51 -0.59
CA ALA A 110 16.96 25.80 -2.01
C ALA A 110 17.11 24.50 -2.84
N PRO A 111 16.52 24.41 -4.05
CA PRO A 111 16.46 23.15 -4.81
C PRO A 111 17.87 22.58 -5.01
N ALA A 112 18.03 21.31 -4.66
CA ALA A 112 19.25 20.54 -4.89
C ALA A 112 19.43 20.28 -6.40
N ALA A 113 19.86 21.29 -7.14
CA ALA A 113 20.28 21.16 -8.52
C ALA A 113 21.82 21.20 -8.59
N ALA A 114 22.42 20.10 -9.08
CA ALA A 114 23.75 19.99 -9.75
C ALA A 114 24.57 18.71 -9.41
N GLY A 115 23.97 17.67 -8.84
CA GLY A 115 24.65 16.37 -8.67
C GLY A 115 24.45 15.43 -9.87
N PRO A 116 25.42 14.54 -10.18
CA PRO A 116 25.22 13.40 -11.07
C PRO A 116 23.94 12.62 -10.75
N PRO A 117 23.23 12.07 -11.75
CA PRO A 117 21.92 11.45 -11.55
C PRO A 117 21.96 10.23 -10.62
N ASP A 118 23.05 9.47 -10.61
CA ASP A 118 23.26 8.32 -9.72
C ASP A 118 23.51 8.74 -8.26
N GLU A 119 24.18 9.86 -8.01
CA GLU A 119 24.34 10.42 -6.67
C GLU A 119 22.99 10.88 -6.11
N ARG A 120 22.21 11.60 -6.92
CA ARG A 120 20.83 12.01 -6.58
C ARG A 120 19.95 10.80 -6.28
N ALA A 121 20.05 9.75 -7.10
CA ALA A 121 19.35 8.50 -6.88
C ALA A 121 19.72 7.85 -5.54
N ARG A 122 21.02 7.71 -5.25
CA ARG A 122 21.50 7.12 -3.99
C ARG A 122 21.11 7.94 -2.76
N ALA A 123 21.14 9.27 -2.86
CA ALA A 123 20.70 10.16 -1.79
C ALA A 123 19.22 9.95 -1.48
N TRP A 124 18.38 9.92 -2.52
CA TRP A 124 16.95 9.67 -2.38
C TRP A 124 16.65 8.27 -1.82
N LEU A 125 17.37 7.23 -2.27
CA LEU A 125 17.22 5.87 -1.74
C LEU A 125 17.57 5.81 -0.26
N ARG A 126 18.61 6.51 0.20
CA ARG A 126 18.94 6.59 1.63
C ARG A 126 17.86 7.28 2.45
N GLU A 127 17.24 8.32 1.89
CA GLU A 127 16.15 9.03 2.56
C GLU A 127 14.90 8.16 2.68
N VAL A 128 14.51 7.48 1.59
CA VAL A 128 13.27 6.71 1.53
C VAL A 128 13.41 5.32 2.14
N HIS A 129 14.47 4.59 1.79
CA HIS A 129 14.66 3.18 2.15
C HIS A 129 15.76 2.94 3.19
N GLY A 130 16.47 3.98 3.63
CA GLY A 130 17.66 3.81 4.47
C GLY A 130 18.73 3.02 3.72
N SER A 131 19.28 1.99 4.35
CA SER A 131 20.26 1.09 3.72
C SER A 131 19.63 -0.12 3.04
N ALA A 132 18.30 -0.27 2.98
CA ALA A 132 17.66 -1.51 2.55
C ALA A 132 17.66 -1.74 1.02
N VAL A 133 17.84 -0.68 0.23
CA VAL A 133 17.72 -0.70 -1.24
C VAL A 133 18.88 0.05 -1.87
N GLU A 134 19.37 -0.48 -2.99
CA GLU A 134 20.42 0.14 -3.77
C GLU A 134 20.11 0.13 -5.27
N LEU A 135 20.92 0.89 -6.02
CA LEU A 135 20.92 0.82 -7.47
C LEU A 135 21.41 -0.56 -7.94
N ALA A 136 20.64 -1.20 -8.82
CA ALA A 136 21.05 -2.46 -9.44
C ALA A 136 22.21 -2.28 -10.44
N SER A 137 22.35 -1.07 -11.00
CA SER A 137 23.44 -0.65 -11.88
C SER A 137 23.85 0.79 -11.53
N PRO A 138 25.16 1.13 -11.59
CA PRO A 138 25.60 2.52 -11.41
C PRO A 138 25.15 3.45 -12.54
N ARG A 139 24.72 2.91 -13.68
CA ARG A 139 24.24 3.69 -14.84
C ARG A 139 22.72 3.58 -14.99
N PRO A 140 22.06 4.59 -15.57
CA PRO A 140 20.66 4.50 -15.96
C PRO A 140 20.42 3.29 -16.87
N VAL A 141 19.28 2.63 -16.69
CA VAL A 141 18.81 1.52 -17.56
C VAL A 141 18.03 2.03 -18.77
N ALA A 142 17.54 3.26 -18.69
CA ALA A 142 16.99 4.00 -19.82
C ALA A 142 17.18 5.50 -19.60
N GLU A 143 17.27 6.23 -20.70
CA GLU A 143 17.37 7.69 -20.69
C GLU A 143 16.28 8.26 -21.60
N GLY A 144 15.46 9.15 -21.03
CA GLY A 144 14.51 9.97 -21.78
C GLY A 144 14.98 11.43 -21.85
N GLY A 145 14.25 12.23 -22.64
CA GLY A 145 14.49 13.67 -22.76
C GLY A 145 14.40 14.41 -21.43
N GLU A 146 13.52 13.97 -20.52
CA GLU A 146 13.23 14.66 -19.25
C GLU A 146 13.79 13.96 -18.01
N ALA A 147 14.16 12.68 -18.09
CA ALA A 147 14.54 11.91 -16.91
C ALA A 147 15.46 10.73 -17.23
N TRP A 148 16.18 10.29 -16.20
CA TRP A 148 16.91 9.04 -16.17
C TRP A 148 16.12 7.98 -15.41
N TRP A 149 16.18 6.74 -15.89
CA TRP A 149 15.60 5.58 -15.22
C TRP A 149 16.69 4.73 -14.60
N PHE A 150 16.52 4.39 -13.33
CA PHE A 150 17.40 3.45 -12.64
C PHE A 150 16.62 2.21 -12.21
N ALA A 151 17.23 1.05 -12.37
CA ALA A 151 16.75 -0.18 -11.77
C ALA A 151 17.25 -0.28 -10.33
N LEU A 152 16.39 -0.79 -9.46
CA LEU A 152 16.63 -0.93 -8.03
C LEU A 152 16.69 -2.41 -7.65
N ARG A 153 17.44 -2.72 -6.60
CA ARG A 153 17.40 -4.03 -5.96
C ARG A 153 17.44 -3.88 -4.44
N PRO A 154 16.78 -4.76 -3.70
CA PRO A 154 16.96 -4.79 -2.26
C PRO A 154 18.35 -5.36 -1.95
N LEU A 155 18.92 -4.99 -0.80
CA LEU A 155 20.10 -5.69 -0.30
C LEU A 155 19.72 -7.15 -0.01
N PRO A 156 20.56 -8.13 -0.42
CA PRO A 156 20.32 -9.53 -0.11
C PRO A 156 20.14 -9.76 1.39
N GLN A 157 19.13 -10.56 1.75
CA GLN A 157 18.89 -10.98 3.14
C GLN A 157 18.94 -12.51 3.22
N PRO A 158 19.36 -13.09 4.36
CA PRO A 158 19.27 -14.53 4.57
C PRO A 158 17.86 -15.06 4.27
N GLY A 159 17.76 -16.10 3.43
CA GLY A 159 16.48 -16.68 3.00
C GLY A 159 15.79 -15.98 1.82
N HIS A 160 16.21 -14.76 1.45
CA HIS A 160 15.63 -14.00 0.33
C HIS A 160 16.71 -13.25 -0.49
N PRO A 161 17.69 -13.96 -1.08
CA PRO A 161 18.83 -13.31 -1.74
C PRO A 161 18.45 -12.62 -3.07
N THR A 162 17.34 -13.01 -3.69
CA THR A 162 16.97 -12.60 -5.06
C THR A 162 15.54 -12.07 -5.18
N THR A 163 14.81 -11.87 -4.08
CA THR A 163 13.41 -11.41 -4.16
C THR A 163 13.36 -10.01 -4.76
N PRO A 164 12.74 -9.82 -5.95
CA PRO A 164 12.66 -8.50 -6.56
C PRO A 164 11.59 -7.64 -5.86
N MET A 165 11.87 -6.35 -5.73
CA MET A 165 10.90 -5.34 -5.25
C MET A 165 9.70 -5.25 -6.20
N LEU A 166 8.56 -4.80 -5.70
CA LEU A 166 7.45 -4.38 -6.56
C LEU A 166 7.79 -3.03 -7.20
N ASN A 167 8.32 -2.10 -6.41
CA ASN A 167 8.77 -0.78 -6.85
C ASN A 167 10.26 -0.79 -7.25
N ALA A 168 10.59 -1.59 -8.26
CA ALA A 168 11.98 -1.86 -8.68
C ALA A 168 12.58 -0.80 -9.62
N SER A 169 11.94 0.35 -9.81
CA SER A 169 12.48 1.46 -10.61
C SER A 169 12.47 2.78 -9.87
N LEU A 170 13.41 3.66 -10.24
CA LEU A 170 13.51 5.04 -9.80
C LEU A 170 13.63 5.95 -11.01
N VAL A 171 12.84 7.02 -11.03
CA VAL A 171 12.93 8.10 -12.00
C VAL A 171 13.68 9.25 -11.37
N VAL A 172 14.72 9.73 -12.04
CA VAL A 172 15.50 10.92 -11.66
C VAL A 172 15.25 12.00 -12.70
N PRO A 173 14.50 13.07 -12.39
CA PRO A 173 14.23 14.16 -13.32
C PRO A 173 15.50 14.96 -13.68
N ARG A 174 15.64 15.38 -14.94
CA ARG A 174 16.78 16.18 -15.44
C ARG A 174 16.74 17.64 -15.00
N ASP A 175 15.55 18.16 -14.72
CA ASP A 175 15.31 19.51 -14.22
C ASP A 175 15.77 19.75 -12.76
N GLY A 176 16.28 18.70 -12.10
CA GLY A 176 16.74 18.76 -10.71
C GLY A 176 15.66 18.50 -9.67
N SER A 177 14.40 18.27 -10.07
CA SER A 177 13.31 17.95 -9.14
C SER A 177 13.53 16.61 -8.42
N THR A 178 12.77 16.39 -7.35
CA THR A 178 12.95 15.22 -6.47
C THR A 178 12.73 13.91 -7.23
N PRO A 179 13.66 12.93 -7.12
CA PRO A 179 13.43 11.59 -7.64
C PRO A 179 12.16 10.94 -7.08
N PHE A 180 11.60 9.96 -7.79
CA PHE A 180 10.40 9.26 -7.35
C PHE A 180 10.28 7.86 -7.96
N HIS A 181 9.59 6.96 -7.27
CA HIS A 181 9.16 5.69 -7.86
C HIS A 181 8.03 5.96 -8.87
N PRO A 182 8.13 5.45 -10.12
CA PRO A 182 7.02 5.52 -11.06
C PRO A 182 5.87 4.62 -10.58
N GLY A 183 4.63 4.97 -10.90
CA GLY A 183 3.43 4.25 -10.45
C GLY A 183 3.35 2.81 -10.95
N ASN A 184 2.70 1.93 -10.19
CA ASN A 184 2.59 0.52 -10.54
C ASN A 184 1.73 0.26 -11.80
N GLY A 185 0.60 0.95 -11.90
CA GLY A 185 -0.37 0.79 -13.00
C GLY A 185 0.07 1.39 -14.34
N ASP A 186 0.77 2.53 -14.33
CA ASP A 186 1.25 3.20 -15.54
C ASP A 186 2.61 3.89 -15.33
N PRO A 187 3.70 3.12 -15.18
CA PRO A 187 5.02 3.70 -14.92
C PRO A 187 5.51 4.60 -16.06
N TRP A 188 5.12 4.28 -17.30
CA TRP A 188 5.52 5.04 -18.49
C TRP A 188 4.76 6.34 -18.62
N GLY A 189 3.45 6.31 -18.36
CA GLY A 189 2.61 7.51 -18.31
C GLY A 189 3.06 8.50 -17.23
N ASP A 190 3.54 8.01 -16.08
CA ASP A 190 4.07 8.87 -15.01
C ASP A 190 5.28 9.70 -15.47
N VAL A 191 6.15 9.13 -16.31
CA VAL A 191 7.29 9.86 -16.87
C VAL A 191 6.89 10.75 -18.03
N ALA A 192 6.00 10.31 -18.91
CA ALA A 192 5.45 11.18 -19.95
C ALA A 192 4.75 12.41 -19.35
N ALA A 193 4.10 12.24 -18.19
CA ALA A 193 3.43 13.33 -17.48
C ALA A 193 4.41 14.34 -16.86
N LEU A 194 5.69 14.01 -16.64
CA LEU A 194 6.69 15.01 -16.23
C LEU A 194 6.89 16.06 -17.32
N THR A 195 6.86 15.66 -18.59
CA THR A 195 6.97 16.58 -19.72
C THR A 195 5.76 17.53 -19.78
N ALA A 196 4.58 17.02 -19.48
CA ALA A 196 3.34 17.80 -19.54
C ALA A 196 3.14 18.71 -18.32
N ASP A 197 3.60 18.30 -17.14
CA ASP A 197 3.48 19.03 -15.88
C ASP A 197 4.78 18.87 -15.05
N PRO A 198 5.70 19.84 -15.10
CA PRO A 198 7.00 19.76 -14.43
C PRO A 198 6.91 20.03 -12.93
N ARG A 199 5.71 20.16 -12.36
CA ARG A 199 5.57 20.39 -10.91
C ARG A 199 6.17 19.21 -10.13
N PRO A 200 6.94 19.49 -9.05
CA PRO A 200 7.47 18.45 -8.19
C PRO A 200 6.37 17.53 -7.68
N ARG A 201 6.59 16.22 -7.79
CA ARG A 201 5.64 15.24 -7.27
C ARG A 201 5.70 15.24 -5.75
N LEU A 202 4.60 15.61 -5.10
CA LEU A 202 4.51 15.51 -3.64
C LEU A 202 4.61 14.06 -3.20
N ARG A 203 5.23 13.84 -2.05
CA ARG A 203 5.43 12.49 -1.49
C ARG A 203 4.14 11.68 -1.39
N ALA A 204 3.10 12.29 -0.84
CA ALA A 204 1.79 11.68 -0.69
C ALA A 204 1.15 11.27 -2.04
N ASP A 205 1.50 11.96 -3.14
CA ASP A 205 0.92 11.67 -4.45
C ASP A 205 1.53 10.43 -5.07
N TRP A 206 2.86 10.29 -5.01
CA TRP A 206 3.51 9.10 -5.54
C TRP A 206 3.37 7.89 -4.60
N GLU A 207 3.32 8.08 -3.28
CA GLU A 207 3.07 6.99 -2.32
C GLU A 207 1.76 6.24 -2.61
N ARG A 208 0.71 6.94 -3.06
CA ARG A 208 -0.54 6.32 -3.52
C ARG A 208 -0.35 5.50 -4.79
N ARG A 209 0.38 6.05 -5.77
CA ARG A 209 0.64 5.41 -7.08
C ARG A 209 1.52 4.17 -6.99
N VAL A 210 2.25 3.99 -5.89
CA VAL A 210 3.15 2.84 -5.69
C VAL A 210 2.61 1.81 -4.69
N ASN A 211 1.33 1.95 -4.31
CA ASN A 211 0.68 1.12 -3.30
C ASN A 211 -0.21 0.01 -3.87
N ALA A 212 0.17 -0.62 -4.98
CA ALA A 212 -0.63 -1.71 -5.55
C ALA A 212 -0.89 -2.85 -4.54
N ARG A 213 0.05 -3.07 -3.61
CA ARG A 213 -0.11 -4.05 -2.50
C ARG A 213 -1.28 -3.72 -1.57
N GLY A 214 -1.38 -2.48 -1.09
CA GLY A 214 -2.51 -2.09 -0.24
C GLY A 214 -3.82 -2.09 -1.00
N CYS A 215 -3.80 -1.63 -2.25
CA CYS A 215 -4.95 -1.58 -3.14
C CYS A 215 -5.54 -2.96 -3.45
N VAL A 216 -4.71 -3.97 -3.76
CA VAL A 216 -5.23 -5.32 -4.07
C VAL A 216 -5.89 -6.00 -2.86
N VAL A 217 -5.40 -5.73 -1.65
CA VAL A 217 -6.02 -6.20 -0.40
C VAL A 217 -7.36 -5.50 -0.15
N ALA A 218 -7.45 -4.20 -0.43
CA ALA A 218 -8.71 -3.47 -0.32
C ALA A 218 -9.77 -3.96 -1.32
N VAL A 219 -9.36 -4.29 -2.56
CA VAL A 219 -10.25 -4.88 -3.58
C VAL A 219 -10.75 -6.26 -3.14
N ASP A 220 -9.88 -7.11 -2.59
CA ASP A 220 -10.30 -8.42 -2.08
C ASP A 220 -11.36 -8.29 -0.98
N ALA A 221 -11.14 -7.41 -0.01
CA ALA A 221 -12.12 -7.13 1.04
C ALA A 221 -13.43 -6.56 0.48
N GLY A 222 -13.36 -5.61 -0.45
CA GLY A 222 -14.54 -5.05 -1.11
C GLY A 222 -15.35 -6.07 -1.91
N THR A 223 -14.67 -7.05 -2.51
CA THR A 223 -15.32 -8.19 -3.21
C THR A 223 -16.10 -9.08 -2.23
N ASP A 224 -15.68 -9.13 -0.97
CA ASP A 224 -16.40 -9.81 0.12
C ASP A 224 -17.44 -8.91 0.81
N GLY A 225 -17.73 -7.72 0.25
CA GLY A 225 -18.69 -6.78 0.80
C GLY A 225 -18.18 -6.00 2.02
N VAL A 226 -16.88 -6.09 2.33
CA VAL A 226 -16.26 -5.38 3.45
C VAL A 226 -15.65 -4.08 2.95
N ALA A 227 -16.11 -2.94 3.49
CA ALA A 227 -15.51 -1.65 3.20
C ALA A 227 -14.06 -1.60 3.69
N ALA A 228 -13.12 -1.35 2.78
CA ALA A 228 -11.69 -1.29 3.08
C ALA A 228 -11.00 -0.20 2.28
N THR A 229 -9.98 0.41 2.91
CA THR A 229 -9.13 1.43 2.28
C THR A 229 -7.67 1.02 2.40
N ALA A 230 -6.93 1.17 1.30
CA ALA A 230 -5.50 0.92 1.30
C ALA A 230 -4.77 1.90 2.25
N LEU A 231 -4.05 1.37 3.23
CA LEU A 231 -3.17 2.18 4.08
C LEU A 231 -1.99 2.72 3.25
N PRO A 232 -1.40 3.87 3.61
CA PRO A 232 -0.27 4.44 2.88
C PRO A 232 0.88 3.44 2.68
N TRP A 233 1.55 3.53 1.53
CA TRP A 233 2.73 2.72 1.26
C TRP A 233 3.84 3.06 2.25
N GLN A 234 4.65 2.05 2.59
CA GLN A 234 5.84 2.20 3.43
C GLN A 234 6.99 1.42 2.80
N PRO A 235 8.24 1.88 2.91
CA PRO A 235 9.43 1.18 2.40
C PRO A 235 9.52 -0.29 2.84
N VAL A 236 9.15 -0.59 4.09
CA VAL A 236 9.16 -1.97 4.64
C VAL A 236 8.22 -2.93 3.89
N HIS A 237 7.25 -2.41 3.13
CA HIS A 237 6.38 -3.21 2.28
C HIS A 237 7.13 -3.85 1.10
N GLU A 238 8.30 -3.33 0.73
CA GLU A 238 9.15 -3.83 -0.36
C GLU A 238 10.28 -4.75 0.13
N ALA A 239 10.40 -4.96 1.46
CA ALA A 239 11.49 -5.74 2.02
C ALA A 239 11.54 -7.16 1.41
N PRO A 240 12.72 -7.79 1.29
CA PRO A 240 12.85 -9.15 0.74
C PRO A 240 11.85 -10.13 1.37
N GLY A 241 11.22 -10.98 0.55
CA GLY A 241 10.12 -11.86 0.96
C GLY A 241 8.72 -11.20 1.03
N TRP A 242 8.54 -9.98 0.50
CA TRP A 242 7.27 -9.26 0.61
C TRP A 242 6.09 -9.99 -0.05
N TRP A 243 6.34 -10.69 -1.15
CA TRP A 243 5.31 -11.40 -1.91
C TRP A 243 4.76 -12.56 -1.09
N GLU A 244 5.65 -13.37 -0.51
CA GLU A 244 5.31 -14.48 0.36
C GLU A 244 4.56 -14.00 1.59
N ARG A 245 5.01 -12.89 2.22
CA ARG A 245 4.30 -12.27 3.35
C ARG A 245 2.92 -11.75 2.98
N LEU A 246 2.76 -11.16 1.79
CA LEU A 246 1.46 -10.70 1.29
C LEU A 246 0.50 -11.89 1.16
N LEU A 247 0.94 -12.96 0.49
CA LEU A 247 0.13 -14.16 0.29
C LEU A 247 -0.22 -14.83 1.61
N TYR A 248 0.77 -15.08 2.46
CA TYR A 248 0.56 -15.72 3.76
C TYR A 248 -0.47 -14.97 4.62
N ARG A 249 -0.40 -13.64 4.65
CA ARG A 249 -1.25 -12.82 5.52
C ARG A 249 -2.64 -12.57 4.97
N HIS A 250 -2.79 -12.35 3.67
CA HIS A 250 -4.04 -11.87 3.07
C HIS A 250 -4.71 -12.87 2.14
N PHE A 251 -3.96 -13.83 1.60
CA PHE A 251 -4.42 -14.80 0.63
C PHE A 251 -4.00 -16.23 1.04
N PRO A 252 -4.37 -16.67 2.26
CA PRO A 252 -3.93 -17.97 2.77
C PRO A 252 -4.41 -19.10 1.86
N GLY A 253 -3.52 -20.06 1.59
CA GLY A 253 -3.79 -21.19 0.71
C GLY A 253 -3.73 -20.87 -0.79
N ALA A 254 -3.32 -19.66 -1.18
CA ALA A 254 -3.16 -19.34 -2.60
C ALA A 254 -2.07 -20.22 -3.26
N GLN A 255 -2.43 -20.81 -4.40
CA GLN A 255 -1.54 -21.57 -5.26
C GLN A 255 -0.86 -20.63 -6.25
N VAL A 256 0.47 -20.61 -6.25
CA VAL A 256 1.27 -19.71 -7.09
C VAL A 256 1.70 -20.44 -8.36
N ALA A 257 1.43 -19.82 -9.51
CA ALA A 257 1.88 -20.31 -10.82
C ALA A 257 2.42 -19.16 -11.67
N GLY A 258 3.42 -19.45 -12.51
CA GLY A 258 3.84 -18.56 -13.58
C GLY A 258 2.85 -18.62 -14.74
N CYS A 259 2.55 -17.47 -15.33
CA CYS A 259 1.75 -17.36 -16.55
C CYS A 259 2.57 -16.61 -17.61
N ALA A 260 2.61 -17.14 -18.82
CA ALA A 260 3.32 -16.53 -19.94
C ALA A 260 2.63 -15.24 -20.42
N ASP A 261 1.30 -15.21 -20.35
CA ASP A 261 0.47 -14.10 -20.84
C ASP A 261 -0.88 -14.00 -20.08
N TRP A 262 -1.66 -12.98 -20.42
CA TRP A 262 -2.98 -12.74 -19.84
C TRP A 262 -4.00 -13.83 -20.17
N ASN A 263 -3.89 -14.51 -21.32
CA ASN A 263 -4.81 -15.59 -21.68
C ASN A 263 -4.65 -16.77 -20.73
N GLN A 264 -3.41 -17.10 -20.35
CA GLN A 264 -3.16 -18.13 -19.33
C GLN A 264 -3.70 -17.73 -17.96
N VAL A 265 -3.60 -16.46 -17.57
CA VAL A 265 -4.22 -15.96 -16.33
C VAL A 265 -5.74 -16.15 -16.37
N LEU A 266 -6.39 -15.70 -17.44
CA LEU A 266 -7.84 -15.82 -17.62
C LEU A 266 -8.29 -17.28 -17.64
N ALA A 267 -7.57 -18.16 -18.35
CA ALA A 267 -7.86 -19.59 -18.40
C ALA A 267 -7.69 -20.25 -17.03
N ALA A 268 -6.63 -19.94 -16.29
CA ALA A 268 -6.36 -20.52 -14.98
C ALA A 268 -7.40 -20.12 -13.91
N VAL A 269 -7.89 -18.88 -13.96
CA VAL A 269 -8.97 -18.38 -13.09
C VAL A 269 -10.32 -18.95 -13.55
N GLY A 270 -10.57 -19.01 -14.85
CA GLY A 270 -11.78 -19.58 -15.44
C GLY A 270 -11.96 -21.06 -15.10
N ALA A 271 -10.91 -21.86 -15.25
CA ALA A 271 -10.91 -23.30 -15.00
C ALA A 271 -11.17 -23.68 -13.53
N GLY A 272 -10.96 -22.76 -12.59
CA GLY A 272 -11.33 -22.98 -11.19
C GLY A 272 -12.84 -22.86 -10.92
N GLY A 273 -13.61 -22.33 -11.86
CA GLY A 273 -15.05 -22.11 -11.71
C GLY A 273 -15.44 -20.90 -10.84
N PRO A 274 -16.75 -20.70 -10.60
CA PRO A 274 -17.27 -19.58 -9.84
C PRO A 274 -16.63 -19.44 -8.45
N GLY A 275 -16.30 -18.22 -8.05
CA GLY A 275 -15.63 -17.93 -6.77
C GLY A 275 -14.11 -18.14 -6.78
N THR A 276 -13.55 -18.58 -7.92
CA THR A 276 -12.09 -18.55 -8.09
C THR A 276 -11.60 -17.11 -8.15
N ARG A 277 -10.58 -16.82 -7.36
CA ARG A 277 -9.96 -15.51 -7.23
C ARG A 277 -8.46 -15.61 -7.47
N GLY A 278 -7.81 -14.48 -7.68
CA GLY A 278 -6.36 -14.45 -7.67
C GLY A 278 -5.76 -13.08 -7.56
N VAL A 279 -4.50 -13.05 -7.15
CA VAL A 279 -3.64 -11.87 -7.25
C VAL A 279 -2.66 -12.10 -8.38
N VAL A 280 -2.68 -11.23 -9.37
CA VAL A 280 -1.78 -11.26 -10.52
C VAL A 280 -0.67 -10.27 -10.29
N ARG A 281 0.57 -10.76 -10.18
CA ARG A 281 1.77 -9.94 -10.19
C ARG A 281 2.28 -9.79 -11.61
N VAL A 282 2.36 -8.55 -12.07
CA VAL A 282 2.95 -8.17 -13.36
C VAL A 282 4.42 -7.90 -13.15
N HIS A 283 5.28 -8.65 -13.84
CA HIS A 283 6.72 -8.44 -13.83
C HIS A 283 7.12 -7.65 -15.07
N ARG A 284 7.80 -6.52 -14.85
CA ARG A 284 8.32 -5.68 -15.94
C ARG A 284 9.84 -5.72 -15.96
N GLU A 285 10.39 -5.47 -17.13
CA GLU A 285 11.84 -5.39 -17.34
C GLU A 285 12.16 -4.15 -18.18
N LEU A 286 13.25 -3.46 -17.82
CA LEU A 286 13.77 -2.32 -18.56
C LEU A 286 15.29 -2.43 -18.63
N GLY A 287 15.85 -2.45 -19.84
CA GLY A 287 17.28 -2.59 -20.05
C GLY A 287 17.88 -3.88 -19.49
N GLY A 288 17.14 -5.00 -19.54
CA GLY A 288 17.61 -6.28 -19.02
C GLY A 288 17.46 -6.45 -17.49
N LEU A 289 16.92 -5.45 -16.80
CA LEU A 289 16.82 -5.43 -15.34
C LEU A 289 15.36 -5.27 -14.87
N PRO A 290 15.01 -5.80 -13.68
CA PRO A 290 13.67 -5.64 -13.13
C PRO A 290 13.23 -4.18 -13.08
N ALA A 291 11.98 -3.93 -13.47
CA ALA A 291 11.34 -2.64 -13.40
C ALA A 291 10.09 -2.69 -12.49
N THR A 292 9.52 -1.52 -12.18
CA THR A 292 8.31 -1.43 -11.35
C THR A 292 7.19 -2.31 -11.90
N GLY A 293 6.74 -3.26 -11.08
CA GLY A 293 5.65 -4.17 -11.37
C GLY A 293 4.28 -3.63 -10.96
N HIS A 294 3.25 -4.47 -11.10
CA HIS A 294 1.88 -4.18 -10.66
C HIS A 294 1.24 -5.38 -9.97
N LEU A 295 0.18 -5.13 -9.20
CA LEU A 295 -0.68 -6.14 -8.60
C LEU A 295 -2.13 -5.89 -9.00
N LEU A 296 -2.73 -6.89 -9.64
CA LEU A 296 -4.11 -6.86 -10.11
C LEU A 296 -4.91 -7.97 -9.44
N TYR A 297 -6.21 -7.75 -9.24
CA TYR A 297 -7.11 -8.73 -8.66
C TYR A 297 -7.89 -9.44 -9.76
N ALA A 298 -7.99 -10.76 -9.71
CA ALA A 298 -8.78 -11.56 -10.62
C ALA A 298 -9.94 -12.22 -9.87
N LEU A 299 -11.13 -12.25 -10.49
CA LEU A 299 -12.32 -12.89 -9.95
C LEU A 299 -13.09 -13.59 -11.06
N ASN A 300 -13.48 -14.84 -10.83
CA ASN A 300 -14.51 -15.53 -11.60
C ASN A 300 -15.86 -15.34 -10.91
N ASP A 301 -16.72 -14.49 -11.49
CA ASP A 301 -18.05 -14.18 -10.94
C ASP A 301 -19.12 -15.24 -11.26
N GLY A 302 -18.72 -16.32 -11.95
CA GLY A 302 -19.59 -17.41 -12.39
C GLY A 302 -20.12 -17.26 -13.81
N HIS A 303 -19.97 -16.09 -14.42
CA HIS A 303 -20.27 -15.84 -15.83
C HIS A 303 -19.00 -15.57 -16.63
N ARG A 304 -18.04 -14.86 -16.02
CA ARG A 304 -16.79 -14.44 -16.65
C ARG A 304 -15.68 -14.24 -15.62
N VAL A 305 -14.46 -14.15 -16.14
CA VAL A 305 -13.31 -13.67 -15.36
C VAL A 305 -13.21 -12.15 -15.53
N VAL A 306 -13.17 -11.42 -14.41
CA VAL A 306 -12.91 -9.99 -14.35
C VAL A 306 -11.54 -9.74 -13.72
N ILE A 307 -10.79 -8.78 -14.27
CA ILE A 307 -9.54 -8.31 -13.69
C ILE A 307 -9.74 -6.86 -13.24
N LEU A 308 -9.49 -6.60 -11.96
CA LEU A 308 -9.69 -5.32 -11.30
C LEU A 308 -8.34 -4.70 -10.93
N ASP A 309 -8.24 -3.39 -11.11
CA ASP A 309 -7.11 -2.59 -10.67
C ASP A 309 -7.51 -1.74 -9.47
N GLY A 310 -7.01 -2.11 -8.30
CA GLY A 310 -7.30 -1.39 -7.06
C GLY A 310 -6.68 0.01 -6.99
N GLN A 311 -5.73 0.35 -7.86
CA GLN A 311 -5.17 1.70 -7.91
C GLN A 311 -6.07 2.67 -8.68
N THR A 312 -6.81 2.18 -9.67
CA THR A 312 -7.77 2.98 -10.45
C THR A 312 -9.20 2.85 -9.94
N GLY A 313 -9.49 1.80 -9.15
CA GLY A 313 -10.83 1.49 -8.66
C GLY A 313 -11.74 0.88 -9.73
N GLY A 314 -11.19 0.38 -10.84
CA GLY A 314 -11.96 -0.09 -11.98
C GLY A 314 -11.39 -1.34 -12.64
N LEU A 315 -11.82 -1.60 -13.88
CA LEU A 315 -11.28 -2.69 -14.70
C LEU A 315 -9.81 -2.44 -15.01
N ALA A 316 -9.01 -3.50 -14.91
CA ALA A 316 -7.59 -3.41 -15.18
C ALA A 316 -7.30 -3.23 -16.67
N ARG A 317 -6.34 -2.37 -16.98
CA ARG A 317 -5.67 -2.38 -18.29
C ARG A 317 -4.69 -3.54 -18.32
N LEU A 318 -4.91 -4.51 -19.20
CA LEU A 318 -4.04 -5.67 -19.36
C LEU A 318 -2.78 -5.27 -20.12
N ASP A 319 -1.82 -4.73 -19.36
CA ASP A 319 -0.55 -4.23 -19.90
C ASP A 319 0.25 -5.36 -20.57
N THR A 320 0.80 -5.06 -21.73
CA THR A 320 1.71 -5.96 -22.48
C THR A 320 3.06 -5.31 -22.73
N LEU A 321 3.20 -4.01 -22.44
CA LEU A 321 4.42 -3.27 -22.71
C LEU A 321 5.47 -3.57 -21.64
N ALA A 322 6.63 -4.04 -22.07
CA ALA A 322 7.76 -4.39 -21.20
C ALA A 322 7.41 -5.46 -20.13
N VAL A 323 6.30 -6.18 -20.29
CA VAL A 323 5.91 -7.29 -19.42
C VAL A 323 6.76 -8.50 -19.75
N ARG A 324 7.59 -8.93 -18.79
CA ARG A 324 8.47 -10.09 -18.93
C ARG A 324 7.77 -11.40 -18.54
N GLY A 325 6.78 -11.30 -17.67
CA GLY A 325 5.99 -12.44 -17.23
C GLY A 325 4.94 -12.05 -16.22
N LEU A 326 4.07 -13.00 -15.91
CA LEU A 326 3.01 -12.86 -14.93
C LEU A 326 3.14 -13.96 -13.88
N THR A 327 2.75 -13.66 -12.64
CA THR A 327 2.59 -14.67 -11.59
C THR A 327 1.18 -14.57 -11.03
N LEU A 328 0.45 -15.66 -11.09
CA LEU A 328 -0.89 -15.77 -10.52
C LEU A 328 -0.82 -16.50 -9.19
N ALA A 329 -1.25 -15.84 -8.11
CA ALA A 329 -1.59 -16.49 -6.84
C ALA A 329 -3.10 -16.73 -6.80
N ARG A 330 -3.52 -17.94 -7.15
CA ARG A 330 -4.93 -18.32 -7.28
C ARG A 330 -5.45 -18.93 -5.98
N PHE A 331 -6.64 -18.55 -5.55
CA PHE A 331 -7.33 -19.11 -4.40
C PHE A 331 -8.84 -19.20 -4.68
N HIS A 332 -9.59 -19.85 -3.79
CA HIS A 332 -11.03 -19.99 -3.93
C HIS A 332 -11.73 -19.46 -2.69
N ARG A 333 -12.79 -18.68 -2.88
CA ARG A 333 -13.76 -18.35 -1.84
C ARG A 333 -15.15 -18.42 -2.47
N PRO A 334 -16.12 -19.10 -1.85
CA PRO A 334 -17.50 -19.09 -2.32
C PRO A 334 -17.96 -17.66 -2.57
N LEU A 335 -18.65 -17.43 -3.70
CA LEU A 335 -19.35 -16.17 -3.89
C LEU A 335 -20.37 -16.06 -2.75
N ALA A 336 -20.42 -14.90 -2.10
CA ALA A 336 -21.51 -14.61 -1.17
C ALA A 336 -22.81 -14.89 -1.92
N HIS A 337 -23.64 -15.80 -1.40
CA HIS A 337 -24.95 -16.01 -2.00
C HIS A 337 -25.62 -14.63 -1.99
N THR A 338 -25.96 -14.13 -3.17
CA THR A 338 -26.91 -13.03 -3.25
C THR A 338 -28.10 -13.50 -2.43
N PRO A 339 -28.46 -12.83 -1.31
CA PRO A 339 -29.67 -13.21 -0.60
C PRO A 339 -30.77 -13.21 -1.66
N SER A 340 -31.39 -14.37 -1.88
CA SER A 340 -32.52 -14.49 -2.80
C SER A 340 -33.44 -13.33 -2.46
N ALA A 341 -33.86 -12.56 -3.48
CA ALA A 341 -34.74 -11.42 -3.27
C ALA A 341 -35.81 -11.79 -2.22
N PRO A 342 -36.04 -10.96 -1.19
CA PRO A 342 -37.03 -11.27 -0.16
C PRO A 342 -38.32 -11.68 -0.86
N PRO A 343 -39.01 -12.75 -0.41
CA PRO A 343 -40.24 -13.18 -1.05
C PRO A 343 -41.13 -11.96 -1.21
N GLY A 344 -41.54 -11.72 -2.47
CA GLY A 344 -42.37 -10.56 -2.79
C GLY A 344 -43.56 -10.49 -1.83
N PRO A 345 -44.05 -9.29 -1.49
CA PRO A 345 -45.17 -9.15 -0.57
C PRO A 345 -46.30 -10.09 -1.01
N PRO A 346 -46.92 -10.84 -0.08
CA PRO A 346 -48.01 -11.74 -0.42
C PRO A 346 -49.04 -10.96 -1.23
N SER A 347 -49.43 -11.50 -2.40
CA SER A 347 -50.40 -10.87 -3.29
C SER A 347 -51.62 -10.49 -2.47
N ALA A 348 -52.01 -9.21 -2.56
CA ALA A 348 -53.18 -8.68 -1.87
C ALA A 348 -54.37 -9.64 -2.03
N TRP A 349 -54.99 -9.95 -0.90
CA TRP A 349 -56.16 -10.81 -0.83
C TRP A 349 -57.23 -10.32 -1.82
N PRO A 350 -57.82 -11.21 -2.63
CA PRO A 350 -58.91 -10.82 -3.50
C PRO A 350 -60.19 -10.67 -2.66
N GLY A 351 -60.65 -9.42 -2.52
CA GLY A 351 -62.05 -9.12 -2.26
C GLY A 351 -62.32 -8.37 -0.97
N VAL A 352 -62.53 -7.07 -1.11
CA VAL A 352 -63.68 -6.40 -0.48
C VAL A 352 -64.27 -5.48 -1.55
N ARG A 353 -65.55 -5.70 -1.85
CA ARG A 353 -66.38 -4.87 -2.73
C ARG A 353 -66.87 -3.63 -2.00
#